data_AF-A0AAV4YVW7-F1
#
_entry.id   AF-A0AAV4YVW7-F1
#
_cell.length_a   1.000
_cell.length_b   1.000
_cell.length_c   1.000
_cell.angle_alpha   90.00
_cell.angle_beta   90.00
_cell.angle_gamma   90.00
#
_symmetry.space_group_name_H-M   'P 1'
#
loop_
_entity.id
_entity.type
_entity.pdbx_description
1 polymer ?
#
loop_
_entity_poly.entity_id
_entity_poly.type
_entity_poly.pdbx_seq_one_letter_code
_entity_poly.pdbx_strand_id
1 'polypeptide(L)'
;MNPAILNFNEHGVRIAFDANNEPLFCLADVCGVLGIKNQNPKRFNLDAGGLHKMSSPTTSGVQSLTFISEENLYRIIFRSNKKEALNFQDWVFKDVLPTIRKTGSYSARQTAYEELNRLCMQEKVSKDKGTFHSLGMHRRKHEKHLNAVRIETCKANLQIAFEGLHHD
;
A
#
# COMPACT_ATOMS: atom_id res chain seq x y z
N MET A 1 3.28 10.13 1.33
CA MET A 1 3.63 8.87 0.63
C MET A 1 2.59 7.83 1.02
N ASN A 2 2.18 6.97 0.11
CA ASN A 2 0.83 6.39 0.04
C ASN A 2 0.74 5.05 0.79
N PRO A 3 0.06 4.93 1.95
CA PRO A 3 -0.21 3.63 2.59
C PRO A 3 -1.16 2.74 1.75
N ALA A 4 -1.71 3.26 0.66
CA ALA A 4 -2.67 2.60 -0.23
C ALA A 4 -2.05 1.78 -1.39
N ILE A 5 -0.77 1.35 -1.32
CA ILE A 5 -0.12 0.68 -2.47
C ILE A 5 -0.65 -0.75 -2.70
N LEU A 6 -1.33 -1.35 -1.72
CA LEU A 6 -2.18 -2.52 -1.93
C LEU A 6 -3.57 -2.27 -1.34
N ASN A 7 -4.29 -1.30 -1.90
CA ASN A 7 -5.73 -1.25 -1.66
C ASN A 7 -6.40 -2.38 -2.47
N PHE A 8 -6.39 -3.60 -1.93
CA PHE A 8 -7.01 -4.77 -2.55
C PHE A 8 -8.49 -4.53 -2.91
N ASN A 9 -9.16 -3.63 -2.18
CA ASN A 9 -10.52 -3.20 -2.47
C ASN A 9 -10.63 -2.40 -3.78
N GLU A 10 -9.65 -1.54 -4.11
CA GLU A 10 -9.65 -0.80 -5.39
C GLU A 10 -9.43 -1.72 -6.59
N HIS A 11 -8.78 -2.86 -6.38
CA HIS A 11 -8.56 -3.87 -7.40
C HIS A 11 -9.66 -4.95 -7.46
N GLY A 12 -10.72 -4.81 -6.67
CA GLY A 12 -11.85 -5.73 -6.67
C GLY A 12 -11.52 -7.12 -6.13
N VAL A 13 -10.49 -7.24 -5.28
CA VAL A 13 -10.15 -8.51 -4.63
C VAL A 13 -11.12 -8.75 -3.48
N ARG A 14 -11.86 -9.85 -3.53
CA ARG A 14 -12.77 -10.23 -2.44
C ARG A 14 -11.98 -10.67 -1.22
N ILE A 15 -12.41 -10.16 -0.06
CA ILE A 15 -11.85 -10.47 1.26
C ILE A 15 -12.92 -11.16 2.09
N ALA A 16 -12.53 -12.24 2.76
CA ALA A 16 -13.31 -12.92 3.79
C ALA A 16 -12.50 -12.92 5.09
N PHE A 17 -13.13 -13.30 6.21
CA PHE A 17 -12.45 -13.43 7.49
C PHE A 17 -12.58 -14.85 8.00
N ASP A 18 -11.52 -15.35 8.63
CA ASP A 18 -11.55 -16.65 9.31
C ASP A 18 -12.19 -16.55 10.71
N ALA A 19 -12.17 -17.67 11.45
CA ALA A 19 -12.72 -17.71 12.81
C ALA A 19 -11.94 -16.86 13.84
N ASN A 20 -10.70 -16.49 13.53
CA ASN A 20 -9.84 -15.64 14.35
C ASN A 20 -9.89 -14.17 13.91
N ASN A 21 -10.78 -13.83 12.97
CA ASN A 21 -10.88 -12.51 12.36
C ASN A 21 -9.63 -12.10 11.54
N GLU A 22 -8.88 -13.09 11.04
CA GLU A 22 -7.76 -12.87 10.13
C GLU A 22 -8.26 -12.79 8.67
N PRO A 23 -7.69 -11.88 7.85
CA PRO A 23 -8.15 -11.66 6.49
C PRO A 23 -7.72 -12.81 5.55
N LEU A 24 -8.67 -13.23 4.73
CA LEU A 24 -8.51 -14.22 3.68
C LEU A 24 -8.82 -13.57 2.31
N PHE A 25 -7.97 -13.83 1.32
CA PHE A 25 -8.03 -13.17 0.02
C PHE A 25 -8.44 -14.15 -1.07
N CYS A 26 -9.35 -13.77 -1.97
CA CYS A 26 -9.76 -14.65 -3.06
C CYS A 26 -8.61 -14.88 -4.06
N LEU A 27 -8.17 -16.12 -4.22
CA LEU A 27 -7.05 -16.48 -5.09
C LEU A 27 -7.31 -16.12 -6.55
N ALA A 28 -8.55 -16.30 -7.01
CA ALA A 28 -8.94 -16.02 -8.39
C ALA A 28 -8.76 -14.54 -8.73
N ASP A 29 -9.18 -13.67 -7.81
CA ASP A 29 -9.10 -12.22 -7.99
C ASP A 29 -7.65 -11.75 -7.92
N VAL A 30 -6.87 -12.25 -6.95
CA VAL A 30 -5.42 -11.98 -6.84
C VAL A 30 -4.70 -12.40 -8.12
N CYS A 31 -5.00 -13.58 -8.65
CA CYS A 31 -4.44 -14.03 -9.92
C CYS A 31 -4.89 -13.15 -11.09
N GLY A 32 -6.13 -12.66 -11.08
CA GLY A 32 -6.64 -11.71 -12.06
C GLY A 32 -5.85 -10.41 -12.09
N VAL A 33 -5.65 -9.79 -10.92
CA VAL A 33 -4.86 -8.56 -10.76
C VAL A 33 -3.41 -8.77 -11.22
N LEU A 34 -2.82 -9.91 -10.87
CA LEU A 34 -1.45 -10.25 -11.26
C LEU A 34 -1.35 -10.86 -12.67
N GLY A 35 -2.42 -10.89 -13.46
CA GLY A 35 -2.43 -11.45 -14.81
C GLY A 35 -1.93 -12.89 -14.90
N ILE A 36 -2.17 -13.69 -13.87
CA ILE A 36 -1.77 -15.09 -13.76
C ILE A 36 -2.90 -15.96 -14.33
N LYS A 37 -2.65 -16.59 -15.49
CA LYS A 37 -3.64 -17.46 -16.16
C LYS A 37 -3.91 -18.76 -15.40
N ASN A 38 -2.87 -19.40 -14.89
CA ASN A 38 -3.02 -20.66 -14.16
C ASN A 38 -3.17 -20.37 -12.66
N GLN A 39 -4.39 -20.51 -12.17
CA GLN A 39 -4.79 -20.21 -10.80
C GLN A 39 -4.66 -21.42 -9.86
N ASN A 40 -4.03 -22.52 -10.29
CA ASN A 40 -3.90 -23.71 -9.47
C ASN A 40 -3.03 -23.42 -8.23
N PRO A 41 -3.56 -23.54 -7.00
CA PRO A 41 -2.82 -23.30 -5.76
C PRO A 41 -1.50 -24.07 -5.69
N LYS A 42 -1.47 -25.29 -6.23
CA LYS A 42 -0.29 -26.17 -6.21
C LYS A 42 0.93 -25.59 -6.94
N ARG A 43 0.74 -24.64 -7.88
CA ARG A 43 1.88 -24.04 -8.60
C ARG A 43 2.70 -23.08 -7.75
N PHE A 44 2.10 -22.51 -6.70
CA PHE A 44 2.73 -21.44 -5.92
C PHE A 44 3.46 -21.97 -4.69
N ASN A 45 3.43 -23.30 -4.46
CA ASN A 45 3.94 -23.94 -3.25
C ASN A 45 3.40 -23.24 -1.99
N LEU A 46 2.08 -23.05 -1.95
CA LEU A 46 1.38 -22.43 -0.83
C LEU A 46 1.34 -23.38 0.35
N ASP A 47 1.33 -22.81 1.55
CA ASP A 47 1.05 -23.59 2.74
C ASP A 47 -0.41 -24.08 2.70
N ALA A 48 -0.60 -25.36 3.00
CA ALA A 48 -1.91 -25.98 2.97
C ALA A 48 -2.83 -25.49 4.11
N GLY A 49 -2.25 -25.06 5.23
CA GLY A 49 -3.00 -24.50 6.37
C GLY A 49 -3.66 -23.17 6.04
N GLY A 50 -3.07 -22.39 5.13
CA GLY A 50 -3.62 -21.12 4.65
C GLY A 50 -4.48 -21.21 3.39
N LEU A 51 -5.09 -22.37 3.09
CA LEU A 51 -5.99 -22.58 1.97
C LEU A 51 -7.42 -22.86 2.45
N HIS A 52 -8.36 -21.99 2.09
CA HIS A 52 -9.74 -22.08 2.52
C HIS A 52 -10.67 -22.20 1.31
N LYS A 53 -11.52 -23.22 1.27
CA LYS A 53 -12.56 -23.32 0.23
C LYS A 53 -13.86 -22.76 0.79
N MET A 54 -14.42 -21.77 0.10
CA MET A 54 -15.63 -21.09 0.55
C MET A 54 -16.60 -20.99 -0.61
N SER A 55 -17.88 -21.26 -0.34
CA SER A 55 -18.96 -21.02 -1.29
C SER A 55 -19.23 -19.52 -1.35
N SER A 56 -19.03 -18.93 -2.53
CA SER A 56 -19.23 -17.51 -2.77
C SER A 56 -20.29 -17.31 -3.87
N PRO A 57 -21.28 -16.42 -3.66
CA PRO A 57 -22.21 -16.06 -4.72
C PRO A 57 -21.46 -15.32 -5.83
N THR A 58 -21.54 -15.83 -7.04
CA THR A 58 -21.02 -15.18 -8.26
C THR A 58 -22.18 -14.89 -9.21
N THR A 59 -21.94 -14.09 -10.24
CA THR A 59 -22.95 -13.78 -11.28
C THR A 59 -23.54 -15.03 -11.93
N SER A 60 -22.76 -16.13 -11.98
CA SER A 60 -23.18 -17.41 -12.55
C SER A 60 -23.75 -18.39 -11.51
N GLY A 61 -24.05 -17.93 -10.29
CA GLY A 61 -24.51 -18.75 -9.17
C GLY A 61 -23.47 -18.94 -8.07
N VAL A 62 -23.79 -19.76 -7.08
CA VAL A 62 -22.88 -20.06 -5.97
C VAL A 62 -21.76 -20.97 -6.46
N GLN A 63 -20.50 -20.51 -6.31
CA GLN A 63 -19.32 -21.26 -6.72
C GLN A 63 -18.37 -21.47 -5.53
N SER A 64 -17.71 -22.62 -5.49
CA SER A 64 -16.64 -22.87 -4.53
C SER A 64 -15.37 -22.17 -4.99
N LEU A 65 -14.97 -21.12 -4.29
CA LEU A 65 -13.74 -20.37 -4.53
C LEU A 65 -12.68 -20.72 -3.50
N THR A 66 -11.42 -20.54 -3.89
CA THR A 66 -10.27 -20.71 -2.99
C THR A 66 -9.87 -19.34 -2.47
N PHE A 67 -9.85 -19.22 -1.16
CA PHE A 67 -9.30 -18.10 -0.42
C PHE A 67 -7.96 -18.50 0.19
N ILE A 68 -7.05 -17.54 0.28
CA ILE A 68 -5.69 -17.73 0.78
C ILE A 68 -5.44 -16.79 1.96
N SER A 69 -4.67 -17.27 2.94
CA SER A 69 -4.16 -16.41 4.02
C SER A 69 -3.23 -15.31 3.50
N GLU A 70 -3.02 -14.29 4.33
CA GLU A 70 -2.10 -13.20 4.03
C GLU A 70 -0.66 -13.67 3.73
N GLU A 71 -0.18 -14.68 4.46
CA GLU A 71 1.13 -15.28 4.20
C GLU A 71 1.23 -15.86 2.78
N ASN A 72 0.19 -16.59 2.35
CA ASN A 72 0.11 -17.18 1.03
C ASN A 72 -0.06 -16.11 -0.06
N LEU A 73 -0.76 -15.01 0.23
CA LEU A 73 -0.85 -13.85 -0.64
C LEU A 73 0.54 -13.24 -0.88
N TYR A 74 1.33 -13.00 0.18
CA TYR A 74 2.69 -12.48 0.06
C TYR A 74 3.59 -13.42 -0.74
N ARG A 75 3.49 -14.73 -0.52
CA ARG A 75 4.20 -15.74 -1.32
C ARG A 75 3.94 -15.61 -2.82
N ILE A 76 2.73 -15.22 -3.24
CA ILE A 76 2.40 -14.99 -4.65
C ILE A 76 2.98 -13.66 -5.13
N ILE A 77 2.78 -12.59 -4.36
CA ILE A 77 3.21 -11.24 -4.74
C ILE A 77 4.73 -11.18 -4.94
N PHE A 78 5.52 -11.72 -4.00
CA PHE A 78 6.98 -11.72 -4.08
C PHE A 78 7.56 -12.58 -5.23
N ARG A 79 6.73 -13.40 -5.89
CA ARG A 79 7.13 -14.19 -7.07
C ARG A 79 6.64 -13.59 -8.39
N SER A 80 5.86 -12.52 -8.33
CA SER A 80 5.26 -11.91 -9.51
C SER A 80 6.15 -10.79 -10.06
N ASN A 81 6.27 -10.75 -11.39
CA ASN A 81 6.98 -9.69 -12.11
C ASN A 81 6.02 -8.61 -12.66
N LYS A 82 4.76 -8.60 -12.21
CA LYS A 82 3.80 -7.57 -12.62
C LYS A 82 4.09 -6.23 -11.94
N LYS A 83 3.71 -5.14 -12.60
CA LYS A 83 3.98 -3.77 -12.12
C LYS A 83 3.37 -3.54 -10.74
N GLU A 84 2.16 -4.03 -10.52
CA GLU A 84 1.42 -3.94 -9.26
C GLU A 84 2.19 -4.65 -8.13
N ALA A 85 2.68 -5.87 -8.39
CA ALA A 85 3.48 -6.62 -7.44
C ALA A 85 4.86 -5.98 -7.20
N LEU A 86 5.53 -5.50 -8.26
CA LEU A 86 6.82 -4.85 -8.16
C LEU A 86 6.74 -3.55 -7.36
N ASN A 87 5.68 -2.76 -7.51
CA ASN A 87 5.47 -1.55 -6.72
C ASN A 87 5.39 -1.87 -5.22
N PHE A 88 4.65 -2.92 -4.85
CA PHE A 88 4.59 -3.37 -3.46
C PHE A 88 5.94 -3.91 -2.97
N GLN A 89 6.59 -4.78 -3.76
CA GLN A 89 7.90 -5.33 -3.43
C GLN A 89 8.95 -4.23 -3.21
N ASP A 90 9.01 -3.25 -4.11
CA ASP A 90 9.93 -2.13 -4.00
C ASP A 90 9.69 -1.33 -2.73
N TRP A 91 8.43 -1.07 -2.38
CA TRP A 91 8.09 -0.41 -1.12
C TRP A 91 8.56 -1.24 0.08
N VAL A 92 8.25 -2.54 0.11
CA VAL A 92 8.69 -3.41 1.21
C VAL A 92 10.22 -3.46 1.32
N PHE A 93 10.92 -3.59 0.19
CA PHE A 93 12.38 -3.76 0.17
C PHE A 93 13.16 -2.48 0.41
N LYS A 94 12.63 -1.32 0.00
CA LYS A 94 13.35 -0.03 0.10
C LYS A 94 12.96 0.75 1.36
N ASP A 95 11.76 0.54 1.87
CA ASP A 95 11.22 1.28 3.02
C ASP A 95 11.01 0.37 4.24
N VAL A 96 10.13 -0.62 4.14
CA VAL A 96 9.68 -1.43 5.30
C VAL A 96 10.82 -2.23 5.91
N LEU A 97 11.44 -3.14 5.16
CA LEU A 97 12.49 -4.03 5.69
C LEU A 97 13.74 -3.28 6.14
N PRO A 98 14.25 -2.27 5.39
CA PRO A 98 15.39 -1.48 5.87
C PRO A 98 15.08 -0.72 7.16
N THR A 99 13.85 -0.23 7.33
CA THR A 99 13.42 0.42 8.57
C THR A 99 13.40 -0.57 9.71
N ILE A 100 12.72 -1.71 9.58
CA ILE A 100 12.69 -2.77 10.60
C ILE A 100 14.11 -3.20 10.99
N ARG A 101 15.01 -3.41 10.02
CA ARG A 101 16.41 -3.78 10.29
C ARG A 101 17.16 -2.73 11.12
N LYS A 102 16.87 -1.44 10.90
CA LYS A 102 17.57 -0.32 11.57
C LYS A 102 17.00 0.00 12.96
N THR A 103 15.68 -0.02 13.10
CA THR A 103 14.97 0.47 14.30
C THR A 103 14.36 -0.66 15.13
N GLY A 104 14.33 -1.89 14.61
CA GLY A 104 13.63 -3.01 15.20
C GLY A 104 12.10 -2.99 15.02
N SER A 105 11.55 -1.96 14.36
CA SER A 105 10.09 -1.81 14.18
C SER A 105 9.74 -1.01 12.92
N TYR A 106 8.50 -1.15 12.45
CA TYR A 106 7.94 -0.29 11.39
C TYR A 106 6.63 0.33 11.89
N SER A 107 6.49 1.64 11.73
CA SER A 107 5.26 2.36 12.04
C SER A 107 4.90 3.23 10.86
N ALA A 108 3.87 2.82 10.11
CA ALA A 108 3.38 3.57 8.97
C ALA A 108 2.98 5.01 9.34
N ARG A 109 2.46 5.20 10.56
CA ARG A 109 2.13 6.52 11.12
C ARG A 109 3.40 7.37 11.29
N GLN A 110 4.43 6.81 11.91
CA GLN A 110 5.70 7.51 12.13
C GLN A 110 6.36 7.92 10.81
N THR A 111 6.46 7.01 9.85
CA THR A 111 7.03 7.29 8.51
C THR A 111 6.28 8.41 7.80
N ALA A 112 4.95 8.41 7.89
CA ALA A 112 4.14 9.45 7.25
C ALA A 112 4.28 10.82 7.92
N TYR A 113 4.40 10.89 9.25
CA TYR A 113 4.70 12.15 9.96
C TYR A 113 6.12 12.65 9.69
N GLU A 114 7.12 11.76 9.58
CA GLU A 114 8.49 12.12 9.25
C GLU A 114 8.60 12.76 7.86
N GLU A 115 7.90 12.21 6.86
CA GLU A 115 7.85 12.78 5.52
C GLU A 115 7.15 14.15 5.52
N LEU A 116 6.04 14.29 6.26
CA LEU A 116 5.36 15.58 6.44
C LEU A 116 6.32 16.62 7.05
N ASN A 117 7.04 16.24 8.12
CA ASN A 117 8.01 17.09 8.79
C ASN A 117 9.14 17.51 7.83
N ARG A 118 9.65 16.58 7.02
CA ARG A 118 10.69 16.85 6.02
C ARG A 118 10.23 17.87 4.97
N LEU A 119 9.03 17.69 4.42
CA LEU A 119 8.43 18.63 3.45
C LEU A 119 8.23 20.02 4.07
N CYS A 120 7.76 20.09 5.31
CA CYS A 120 7.58 21.35 6.03
C CYS A 120 8.92 22.06 6.29
N MET A 121 9.98 21.32 6.62
CA MET A 121 11.33 21.91 6.78
C MET A 121 11.88 22.44 5.45
N GLN A 122 11.72 21.71 4.35
CA GLN A 122 12.16 22.16 3.01
C GLN A 122 11.46 23.47 2.61
N GLU A 123 10.17 23.62 2.91
CA GLU A 123 9.41 24.84 2.61
C GLU A 123 9.88 26.03 3.46
N LYS A 124 10.22 25.81 4.74
CA LYS A 124 10.80 26.84 5.63
C LYS A 124 12.18 27.31 5.16
N VAL A 125 13.10 26.39 4.89
CA VAL A 125 14.44 26.71 4.35
C VAL A 125 14.34 27.46 3.01
N SER A 126 13.32 27.17 2.21
CA SER A 126 13.07 27.85 0.95
C SER A 126 12.56 29.29 1.14
N LYS A 127 12.02 29.68 2.30
CA LYS A 127 11.58 31.05 2.61
C LYS A 127 12.77 31.96 2.94
N ASP A 128 13.75 31.44 3.67
CA ASP A 128 14.87 32.22 4.22
C ASP A 128 15.93 32.63 3.18
N LYS A 129 16.06 31.93 2.05
CA LYS A 129 17.04 32.22 0.98
C LYS A 129 16.70 33.43 0.08
N GLY A 130 15.90 34.38 0.56
CA GLY A 130 15.18 35.35 -0.26
C GLY A 130 15.87 36.70 -0.52
N THR A 131 16.89 36.74 -1.38
CA THR A 131 17.28 37.94 -2.16
C THR A 131 17.82 37.52 -3.53
N PHE A 132 16.95 37.25 -4.53
CA PHE A 132 17.42 36.98 -5.91
C PHE A 132 16.43 37.39 -7.03
N HIS A 133 17.02 37.69 -8.19
CA HIS A 133 16.47 38.34 -9.40
C HIS A 133 15.19 37.70 -10.02
N SER A 134 14.47 38.50 -10.81
CA SER A 134 13.11 38.28 -11.34
C SER A 134 12.86 36.93 -12.06
N LEU A 135 13.80 36.41 -12.85
CA LEU A 135 13.63 35.11 -13.55
C LEU A 135 13.59 33.92 -12.58
N GLY A 136 14.23 34.02 -11.42
CA GLY A 136 14.16 33.01 -10.36
C GLY A 136 12.81 32.99 -9.63
N MET A 137 12.02 34.07 -9.70
CA MET A 137 10.76 34.18 -8.95
C MET A 137 9.66 33.26 -9.47
N HIS A 138 9.50 33.11 -10.79
CA HIS A 138 8.44 32.26 -11.37
C HIS A 138 8.64 30.78 -11.03
N ARG A 139 9.88 30.28 -11.15
CA ARG A 139 10.25 28.90 -10.79
C ARG A 139 10.01 28.63 -9.31
N ARG A 140 10.43 29.57 -8.44
CA ARG A 140 10.20 29.48 -6.99
C ARG A 140 8.72 29.52 -6.61
N LYS A 141 7.91 30.34 -7.29
CA LYS A 141 6.46 30.40 -7.05
C LYS A 141 5.79 29.06 -7.38
N HIS A 142 6.17 28.46 -8.51
CA HIS A 142 5.69 27.13 -8.90
C HIS A 142 6.14 26.04 -7.91
N GLU A 143 7.42 26.03 -7.52
CA GLU A 143 7.97 25.05 -6.56
C GLU A 143 7.35 25.18 -5.17
N LYS A 144 7.13 26.43 -4.70
CA LYS A 144 6.43 26.70 -3.44
C LYS A 144 4.98 26.22 -3.49
N HIS A 145 4.29 26.47 -4.59
CA HIS A 145 2.92 25.96 -4.78
C HIS A 145 2.89 24.43 -4.78
N LEU A 146 3.79 23.79 -5.51
CA LEU A 146 3.89 22.32 -5.55
C LEU A 146 4.16 21.71 -4.18
N ASN A 147 5.08 22.31 -3.40
CA ASN A 147 5.37 21.85 -2.04
C ASN A 147 4.19 22.08 -1.09
N ALA A 148 3.48 23.20 -1.20
CA ALA A 148 2.28 23.46 -0.41
C ALA A 148 1.17 22.42 -0.69
N VAL A 149 0.94 22.12 -1.98
CA VAL A 149 0.00 21.07 -2.39
C VAL A 149 0.41 19.72 -1.81
N ARG A 150 1.70 19.35 -1.90
CA ARG A 150 2.23 18.10 -1.32
C ARG A 150 2.03 18.00 0.19
N ILE A 151 2.27 19.09 0.92
CA ILE A 151 2.07 19.16 2.38
C ILE A 151 0.60 18.95 2.70
N GLU A 152 -0.31 19.66 2.03
CA GLU A 152 -1.76 19.53 2.25
C GLU A 152 -2.27 18.13 1.92
N THR A 153 -1.85 17.54 0.79
CA THR A 153 -2.19 16.16 0.46
C THR A 153 -1.65 15.18 1.51
N CYS A 154 -0.43 15.37 2.01
CA CYS A 154 0.15 14.47 3.01
C CYS A 154 -0.59 14.57 4.36
N LYS A 155 -1.01 15.77 4.77
CA LYS A 155 -1.86 15.96 5.96
C LYS A 155 -3.23 15.31 5.79
N ALA A 156 -3.89 15.53 4.66
CA ALA A 156 -5.20 14.95 4.38
C ALA A 156 -5.13 13.41 4.38
N ASN A 157 -4.09 12.82 3.78
CA ASN A 157 -3.90 11.38 3.78
C ASN A 157 -3.61 10.82 5.18
N LEU A 158 -2.84 11.54 6.01
CA LEU A 158 -2.62 11.20 7.42
C LEU A 158 -3.92 11.21 8.21
N GLN A 159 -4.75 12.24 8.00
CA GLN A 159 -6.06 12.39 8.63
C GLN A 159 -6.97 11.21 8.30
N ILE A 160 -7.14 10.91 7.01
CA ILE A 160 -8.01 9.85 6.50
C ILE A 160 -7.52 8.47 6.95
N ALA A 161 -6.20 8.23 6.94
CA ALA A 161 -5.64 6.92 7.26
C ALA A 161 -5.67 6.58 8.76
N PHE A 162 -5.72 7.57 9.65
CA PHE A 162 -5.49 7.35 11.08
C PHE A 162 -6.57 7.87 12.03
N GLU A 163 -7.58 8.62 11.57
CA GLU A 163 -8.69 9.08 12.42
C GLU A 163 -9.87 8.09 12.55
N GLY A 164 -9.90 7.02 11.75
CA GLY A 164 -10.87 5.91 11.94
C GLY A 164 -10.55 4.98 13.11
N LEU A 165 -9.46 5.20 13.86
CA LEU A 165 -9.03 4.35 14.99
C LEU A 165 -9.48 4.88 16.37
N HIS A 166 -10.34 5.90 16.39
CA HIS A 166 -11.00 6.39 17.60
C HIS A 166 -12.49 6.06 17.56
N HIS A 167 -12.84 4.78 17.48
CA HIS A 167 -14.12 4.28 17.99
C HIS A 167 -13.86 2.91 18.64
N ASP A 168 -13.92 2.96 19.97
CA ASP A 168 -14.04 1.93 21.01
C ASP A 168 -12.97 0.81 21.13
#